data_AF-A0A975ZVN4-F1
#
_entry.id   AF-A0A975ZVN4-F1
#
_cell.length_a   1.000
_cell.length_b   1.000
_cell.length_c   1.000
_cell.angle_alpha   90.00
_cell.angle_beta   90.00
_cell.angle_gamma   90.00
#
_symmetry.space_group_name_H-M   'P 1'
#
loop_
_entity.id
_entity.type
_entity.pdbx_description
1 polymer ?
#
loop_
_entity_poly.entity_id
_entity_poly.type
_entity_poly.pdbx_seq_one_letter_code
_entity_poly.pdbx_strand_id
1 'polypeptide(L)'
;MEPAPPPLSAPPPAAVPAPPATAPQHSPLARVGLLCFTLLVIYASLYPFSGWIDNGISPFAFVSAPKPRYITDFDLLTNVLGYFPFGALVVLSLHPRVSGGRATLVALVAGALLSACMEAFQTWLPSRISSNIDLITNALGALLGGAVVAPFTRALIDDGRLTRLRHAWFEPHASFAIILLLLWPFAQVFPQEHLFGMGGIVREWLTDPESWPMQVLQMVFPQLEAWQDHIGLRPEDMQSQQLLESLVTASSWIGTGLFASVAMRRSAPMLRILAGLLAAALLLKATAAELQFPTESAFVWLSEGGRFALLTSSLVLALLLYLPRWLRAVLAMAALIVLVALTNVLPSNPYAWISEQGWRMGRFIHFNSLAQWLGWLWPFLAFCYVIWRFEQVSLRRHAMKKAAARREAAAAKLQE
;
A
#
# COMPACT_ATOMS: atom_id res chain seq x y z
N MET A 1 83.66 -15.23 -18.62
CA MET A 1 82.48 -15.58 -17.82
C MET A 1 81.77 -14.27 -17.56
N GLU A 2 80.68 -14.02 -18.27
CA GLU A 2 79.80 -12.87 -17.99
C GLU A 2 78.37 -13.39 -18.10
N PRO A 3 77.58 -13.36 -17.02
CA PRO A 3 76.24 -13.94 -17.03
C PRO A 3 75.28 -13.01 -17.80
N ALA A 4 74.38 -13.61 -18.56
CA ALA A 4 73.34 -12.88 -19.27
C ALA A 4 72.47 -12.05 -18.30
N PRO A 5 72.05 -10.83 -18.67
CA PRO A 5 71.27 -9.97 -17.80
C PRO A 5 69.91 -10.60 -17.49
N PRO A 6 69.37 -10.40 -16.27
CA PRO A 6 68.09 -10.96 -15.89
C PRO A 6 66.95 -10.33 -16.71
N PRO A 7 65.86 -11.09 -16.98
CA PRO A 7 64.72 -10.55 -17.71
C PRO A 7 64.05 -9.43 -16.91
N LEU A 8 63.70 -8.34 -17.62
CA LEU A 8 62.97 -7.20 -17.07
C LEU A 8 61.68 -7.66 -16.41
N SER A 9 61.52 -7.36 -15.12
CA SER A 9 60.30 -7.60 -14.35
C SER A 9 59.10 -6.93 -15.04
N ALA A 10 58.04 -7.70 -15.29
CA ALA A 10 56.81 -7.20 -15.86
C ALA A 10 56.27 -6.01 -15.05
N PRO A 11 55.75 -4.94 -15.71
CA PRO A 11 55.19 -3.81 -14.99
C PRO A 11 54.03 -4.27 -14.10
N PRO A 12 53.87 -3.69 -12.89
CA PRO A 12 52.75 -4.02 -12.02
C PRO A 12 51.44 -3.80 -12.76
N PRO A 13 50.42 -4.66 -12.55
CA PRO A 13 49.12 -4.48 -13.20
C PRO A 13 48.60 -3.08 -12.88
N ALA A 14 48.21 -2.35 -13.93
CA ALA A 14 47.65 -1.02 -13.79
C ALA A 14 46.51 -1.08 -12.76
N ALA A 15 46.63 -0.29 -11.69
CA ALA A 15 45.61 -0.21 -10.66
C ALA A 15 44.27 0.09 -11.35
N VAL A 16 43.32 -0.84 -11.21
CA VAL A 16 41.95 -0.63 -11.70
C VAL A 16 41.47 0.66 -11.06
N PRO A 17 41.14 1.71 -11.84
CA PRO A 17 40.69 2.96 -11.25
C PRO A 17 39.45 2.65 -10.40
N ALA A 18 39.50 3.06 -9.15
CA ALA A 18 38.35 2.95 -8.25
C ALA A 18 37.13 3.54 -8.97
N PRO A 19 35.97 2.86 -8.94
CA PRO A 19 34.78 3.36 -9.63
C PRO A 19 34.52 4.80 -9.16
N PRO A 20 34.24 5.74 -10.08
CA PRO A 20 34.03 7.13 -9.72
C PRO A 20 32.93 7.22 -8.66
N ALA A 21 33.21 7.96 -7.58
CA ALA A 21 32.23 8.22 -6.53
C ALA A 21 30.95 8.76 -7.21
N THR A 22 29.83 8.07 -7.01
CA THR A 22 28.56 8.44 -7.62
C THR A 22 28.19 9.85 -7.14
N ALA A 23 27.97 10.78 -8.09
CA ALA A 23 27.53 12.12 -7.74
C ALA A 23 26.22 12.03 -6.94
N PRO A 24 26.09 12.77 -5.83
CA PRO A 24 24.95 12.65 -4.95
C PRO A 24 23.67 13.09 -5.68
N GLN A 25 22.62 12.27 -5.58
CA GLN A 25 21.40 12.45 -6.35
C GLN A 25 20.25 12.96 -5.48
N HIS A 26 19.35 13.73 -6.09
CA HIS A 26 18.06 14.04 -5.47
C HIS A 26 17.12 12.84 -5.61
N SER A 27 16.21 12.65 -4.64
CA SER A 27 15.17 11.63 -4.71
C SER A 27 13.79 12.26 -5.00
N PRO A 28 13.31 12.24 -6.26
CA PRO A 28 11.94 12.66 -6.58
C PRO A 28 10.90 11.85 -5.80
N LEU A 29 11.18 10.56 -5.56
CA LEU A 29 10.31 9.67 -4.81
C LEU A 29 10.16 10.12 -3.36
N ALA A 30 11.24 10.55 -2.70
CA ALA A 30 11.17 11.06 -1.33
C ALA A 30 10.31 12.33 -1.25
N ARG A 31 10.41 13.22 -2.26
CA ARG A 31 9.62 14.47 -2.31
C ARG A 31 8.14 14.23 -2.55
N VAL A 32 7.81 13.35 -3.51
CA VAL A 32 6.42 12.93 -3.74
C VAL A 32 5.88 12.20 -2.51
N GLY A 33 6.69 11.33 -1.90
CA GLY A 33 6.35 10.65 -0.66
C GLY A 33 6.07 11.63 0.48
N LEU A 34 6.91 12.65 0.65
CA LEU A 34 6.71 13.72 1.64
C LEU A 34 5.39 14.46 1.38
N LEU A 35 5.10 14.82 0.13
CA LEU A 35 3.84 15.47 -0.22
C LEU A 35 2.64 14.57 0.13
N CYS A 36 2.64 13.32 -0.33
CA CYS A 36 1.57 12.37 -0.05
C CYS A 36 1.40 12.13 1.46
N PHE A 37 2.49 12.02 2.21
CA PHE A 37 2.44 11.80 3.65
C PHE A 37 1.98 13.06 4.40
N THR A 38 2.34 14.25 3.94
CA THR A 38 1.82 15.52 4.48
C THR A 38 0.31 15.59 4.28
N LEU A 39 -0.19 15.25 3.08
CA LEU A 39 -1.63 15.18 2.81
C LEU A 39 -2.33 14.13 3.67
N LEU A 40 -1.68 12.99 3.93
CA LEU A 40 -2.19 11.96 4.85
C LEU A 40 -2.31 12.49 6.29
N VAL A 41 -1.31 13.22 6.79
CA VAL A 41 -1.35 13.85 8.12
C VAL A 41 -2.49 14.88 8.19
N ILE A 42 -2.64 15.72 7.16
CA ILE A 42 -3.74 16.70 7.07
C ILE A 42 -5.09 15.98 7.08
N TYR A 43 -5.24 14.92 6.27
CA TYR A 43 -6.45 14.11 6.24
C TYR A 43 -6.80 13.52 7.61
N ALA A 44 -5.83 12.84 8.24
CA ALA A 44 -6.03 12.24 9.55
C ALA A 44 -6.40 13.30 10.60
N SER A 45 -5.78 14.48 10.56
CA SER A 45 -5.98 15.54 11.54
C SER A 45 -7.35 16.22 11.41
N LEU A 46 -7.81 16.44 10.17
CA LEU A 46 -9.00 17.27 9.89
C LEU A 46 -10.26 16.47 9.53
N TYR A 47 -10.18 15.15 9.38
CA TYR A 47 -11.36 14.29 9.22
C TYR A 47 -12.36 14.49 10.38
N PRO A 48 -13.68 14.65 10.12
CA PRO A 48 -14.40 14.36 8.87
C PRO A 48 -14.53 15.53 7.88
N PHE A 49 -13.82 16.65 8.09
CA PHE A 49 -13.93 17.89 7.29
C PHE A 49 -15.31 18.56 7.33
N SER A 50 -16.18 18.16 8.26
CA SER A 50 -17.52 18.70 8.46
C SER A 50 -17.78 18.99 9.94
N GLY A 51 -18.84 19.74 10.24
CA GLY A 51 -19.23 20.05 11.61
C GLY A 51 -18.33 21.07 12.32
N TRP A 52 -17.67 21.96 11.57
CA TRP A 52 -16.82 23.02 12.12
C TRP A 52 -17.68 24.05 12.87
N ILE A 53 -17.22 24.48 14.06
CA ILE A 53 -17.93 25.45 14.90
C ILE A 53 -16.95 26.54 15.35
N ASP A 54 -17.33 27.80 15.17
CA ASP A 54 -16.62 28.92 15.79
C ASP A 54 -17.06 29.09 17.25
N ASN A 55 -16.17 28.74 18.16
CA ASN A 55 -16.40 28.82 19.60
C ASN A 55 -15.82 30.11 20.23
N GLY A 56 -15.33 31.05 19.42
CA GLY A 56 -14.69 32.29 19.89
C GLY A 56 -13.31 32.08 20.54
N ILE A 57 -12.73 30.89 20.41
CA ILE A 57 -11.43 30.52 20.97
C ILE A 57 -10.33 30.84 19.95
N SER A 58 -9.22 31.43 20.41
CA SER A 58 -8.06 31.67 19.55
C SER A 58 -7.47 30.35 19.01
N PRO A 59 -7.07 30.28 17.74
CA PRO A 59 -6.43 29.09 17.17
C PRO A 59 -5.13 28.68 17.88
N PHE A 60 -4.52 29.57 18.66
CA PHE A 60 -3.28 29.28 19.39
C PHE A 60 -3.50 29.09 20.90
N ALA A 61 -4.75 29.05 21.36
CA ALA A 61 -5.07 28.92 22.79
C ALA A 61 -4.50 27.63 23.42
N PHE A 62 -4.37 26.56 22.63
CA PHE A 62 -3.83 25.27 23.07
C PHE A 62 -2.36 25.35 23.51
N VAL A 63 -1.59 26.32 23.02
CA VAL A 63 -0.15 26.44 23.33
C VAL A 63 0.07 26.72 24.82
N SER A 64 -0.73 27.62 25.40
CA SER A 64 -0.67 27.99 26.81
C SER A 64 -1.68 27.24 27.69
N ALA A 65 -2.46 26.32 27.11
CA ALA A 65 -3.46 25.57 27.86
C ALA A 65 -2.79 24.63 28.88
N PRO A 66 -3.43 24.39 30.05
CA PRO A 66 -2.97 23.36 30.97
C PRO A 66 -2.99 22.00 30.28
N LYS A 67 -2.14 21.07 30.76
CA LYS A 67 -2.10 19.70 30.26
C LYS A 67 -3.52 19.09 30.25
N PRO A 68 -3.97 18.48 29.13
CA PRO A 68 -5.25 17.79 29.08
C PRO A 68 -5.39 16.75 30.20
N ARG A 69 -6.58 16.67 30.79
CA ARG A 69 -6.85 15.80 31.96
C ARG A 69 -6.82 14.31 31.61
N TYR A 70 -7.14 13.95 30.37
CA TYR A 70 -7.16 12.58 29.87
C TYR A 70 -6.14 12.47 28.74
N ILE A 71 -4.99 11.86 29.04
CA ILE A 71 -3.95 11.55 28.07
C ILE A 71 -3.62 10.08 28.25
N THR A 72 -3.68 9.30 27.17
CA THR A 72 -3.29 7.89 27.19
C THR A 72 -1.90 7.70 26.60
N ASP A 73 -1.18 6.65 27.03
CA ASP A 73 0.11 6.29 26.46
C ASP A 73 -0.01 5.96 24.95
N PHE A 74 -1.18 5.47 24.55
CA PHE A 74 -1.51 5.20 23.16
C PHE A 74 -1.52 6.49 22.32
N ASP A 75 -2.13 7.57 22.80
CA ASP A 75 -2.17 8.86 22.10
C ASP A 75 -0.76 9.42 21.92
N LEU A 76 0.06 9.37 22.99
CA LEU A 76 1.45 9.81 22.96
C LEU A 76 2.27 9.01 21.94
N LEU A 77 2.15 7.68 21.97
CA LEU A 77 2.89 6.80 21.07
C LEU A 77 2.46 6.97 19.62
N THR A 78 1.15 7.07 19.35
CA THR A 78 0.62 7.20 17.99
C THR A 78 0.94 8.55 17.37
N ASN A 79 0.98 9.64 18.14
CA ASN A 79 1.46 10.95 17.68
C ASN A 79 2.94 10.90 17.26
N VAL A 80 3.81 10.32 18.10
CA VAL A 80 5.23 10.12 17.77
C VAL A 80 5.39 9.25 16.51
N LEU A 81 4.70 8.11 16.45
CA LEU A 81 4.77 7.20 15.30
C LEU A 81 4.15 7.80 14.03
N GLY A 82 3.13 8.63 14.16
CA GLY A 82 2.45 9.29 13.05
C GLY A 82 3.33 10.32 12.34
N TYR A 83 4.13 11.08 13.09
CA TYR A 83 5.05 12.07 12.54
C TYR A 83 6.45 11.52 12.25
N PHE A 84 6.79 10.32 12.71
CA PHE A 84 8.08 9.68 12.42
C PHE A 84 8.37 9.55 10.91
N PRO A 85 7.47 8.98 10.08
CA PRO A 85 7.73 8.89 8.64
C PRO A 85 7.82 10.26 7.96
N PHE A 86 7.05 11.25 8.45
CA PHE A 86 7.15 12.63 7.95
C PHE A 86 8.57 13.17 8.13
N GLY A 87 9.12 13.08 9.34
CA GLY A 87 10.48 13.56 9.62
C GLY A 87 11.56 12.85 8.81
N ALA A 88 11.43 11.53 8.66
CA ALA A 88 12.30 10.73 7.79
C ALA A 88 12.25 11.21 6.33
N LEU A 89 11.05 11.44 5.79
CA LEU A 89 10.85 11.90 4.41
C LEU A 89 11.35 13.33 4.18
N VAL A 90 11.26 14.23 5.18
CA VAL A 90 11.87 15.56 5.11
C VAL A 90 13.38 15.44 4.91
N VAL A 91 14.06 14.65 5.75
CA VAL A 91 15.51 14.44 5.63
C VAL A 91 15.90 13.88 4.27
N LEU A 92 15.19 12.84 3.80
CA LEU A 92 15.45 12.24 2.48
C LEU A 92 15.19 13.22 1.32
N SER A 93 14.21 14.11 1.47
CA SER A 93 13.84 15.09 0.43
C SER A 93 14.83 16.25 0.27
N LEU A 94 15.51 16.60 1.38
CA LEU A 94 16.51 17.67 1.43
C LEU A 94 17.89 17.23 0.91
N HIS A 95 18.11 15.93 0.81
CA HIS A 95 19.36 15.38 0.28
C HIS A 95 19.60 15.78 -1.19
N PRO A 96 20.85 16.07 -1.60
CA PRO A 96 22.07 16.19 -0.78
C PRO A 96 22.32 17.59 -0.21
N ARG A 97 21.44 18.57 -0.48
CA ARG A 97 21.67 19.99 -0.15
C ARG A 97 21.77 20.24 1.35
N VAL A 98 20.92 19.57 2.13
CA VAL A 98 20.96 19.59 3.59
C VAL A 98 20.98 18.14 4.08
N SER A 99 21.92 17.82 4.98
CA SER A 99 22.11 16.46 5.48
C SER A 99 22.50 16.46 6.97
N GLY A 100 22.51 15.27 7.58
CA GLY A 100 22.88 15.10 8.99
C GLY A 100 22.00 15.90 9.94
N GLY A 101 22.60 16.41 11.02
CA GLY A 101 21.87 17.13 12.07
C GLY A 101 21.11 18.38 11.58
N ARG A 102 21.58 19.06 10.52
CA ARG A 102 20.85 20.20 9.95
C ARG A 102 19.54 19.75 9.30
N ALA A 103 19.54 18.64 8.56
CA ALA A 103 18.34 18.11 7.96
C ALA A 103 17.37 17.61 9.04
N THR A 104 17.89 16.99 10.10
CA THR A 104 17.11 16.57 11.27
C THR A 104 16.47 17.76 11.99
N LEU A 105 17.18 18.88 12.14
CA LEU A 105 16.62 20.12 12.70
C LEU A 105 15.49 20.67 11.81
N VAL A 106 15.66 20.66 10.49
CA VAL A 106 14.59 21.06 9.56
C VAL A 106 13.38 20.13 9.68
N ALA A 107 13.60 18.82 9.86
CA ALA A 107 12.52 17.86 10.08
C ALA A 107 11.75 18.15 11.38
N LEU A 108 12.45 18.44 12.49
CA LEU A 108 11.83 18.88 13.75
C LEU A 108 11.00 20.14 13.55
N VAL A 109 11.56 21.20 12.97
CA VAL A 109 10.86 22.48 12.77
C VAL A 109 9.66 22.30 11.83
N ALA A 110 9.82 21.59 10.71
CA ALA A 110 8.73 21.33 9.78
C ALA A 110 7.62 20.50 10.43
N GLY A 111 7.96 19.51 11.25
CA GLY A 111 7.00 18.70 12.00
C GLY A 111 6.24 19.52 13.04
N ALA A 112 6.94 20.36 13.81
CA ALA A 112 6.33 21.25 14.78
C ALA A 112 5.39 22.27 14.10
N LEU A 113 5.80 22.85 12.96
CA LEU A 113 4.96 23.78 12.20
C LEU A 113 3.72 23.09 11.62
N LEU A 114 3.88 21.91 11.02
CA LEU A 114 2.74 21.14 10.51
C LEU A 114 1.77 20.80 11.64
N SER A 115 2.28 20.31 12.77
CA SER A 115 1.47 20.02 13.94
C SER A 115 0.78 21.26 14.48
N ALA A 116 1.49 22.39 14.66
CA ALA A 116 0.88 23.62 15.14
C ALA A 116 -0.25 24.13 14.23
N CYS A 117 -0.09 23.98 12.90
CA CYS A 117 -1.17 24.27 11.95
C CYS A 117 -2.37 23.34 12.14
N MET A 118 -2.14 22.02 12.32
CA MET A 118 -3.23 21.06 12.52
C MET A 118 -3.96 21.30 13.84
N GLU A 119 -3.22 21.48 14.94
CA GLU A 119 -3.75 21.82 16.27
C GLU A 119 -4.58 23.12 16.22
N ALA A 120 -4.10 24.12 15.48
CA ALA A 120 -4.82 25.38 15.30
C ALA A 120 -6.17 25.18 14.60
N PHE A 121 -6.20 24.42 13.49
CA PHE A 121 -7.45 24.10 12.79
C PHE A 121 -8.40 23.26 13.66
N GLN A 122 -7.86 22.34 14.45
CA GLN A 122 -8.65 21.48 15.32
C GLN A 122 -9.39 22.23 16.43
N THR A 123 -9.03 23.49 16.72
CA THR A 123 -9.75 24.35 17.66
C THR A 123 -11.22 24.54 17.27
N TRP A 124 -11.53 24.46 15.97
CA TRP A 124 -12.87 24.60 15.41
C TRP A 124 -13.56 23.26 15.11
N LEU A 125 -12.92 22.13 15.40
CA LEU A 125 -13.48 20.79 15.17
C LEU A 125 -13.94 20.19 16.52
N PRO A 126 -15.25 20.10 16.79
CA PRO A 126 -15.76 19.60 18.08
C PRO A 126 -15.37 18.16 18.40
N SER A 127 -15.05 17.37 17.38
CA SER A 127 -14.58 15.98 17.51
C SER A 127 -13.09 15.86 17.88
N ARG A 128 -12.38 16.99 18.00
CA ARG A 128 -10.94 17.06 18.25
C ARG A 128 -10.65 17.91 19.47
N ILE A 129 -9.54 17.61 20.13
CA ILE A 129 -9.05 18.36 21.29
C ILE A 129 -7.66 18.85 20.94
N SER A 130 -7.50 20.14 20.69
CA SER A 130 -6.19 20.74 20.45
C SER A 130 -5.34 20.73 21.72
N SER A 131 -4.06 20.35 21.62
CA SER A 131 -3.21 20.06 22.78
C SER A 131 -1.75 20.44 22.55
N ASN A 132 -1.11 21.05 23.56
CA ASN A 132 0.33 21.30 23.55
C ASN A 132 1.15 20.00 23.65
N ILE A 133 0.59 18.94 24.24
CA ILE A 133 1.25 17.64 24.32
C ILE A 133 1.29 16.98 22.93
N ASP A 134 0.26 17.16 22.13
CA ASP A 134 0.20 16.60 20.77
C ASP A 134 1.20 17.33 19.87
N LEU A 135 1.29 18.66 19.99
CA LEU A 135 2.36 19.44 19.37
C LEU A 135 3.77 18.90 19.71
N ILE A 136 4.04 18.64 20.99
CA ILE A 136 5.36 18.16 21.44
C ILE A 136 5.64 16.75 20.93
N THR A 137 4.67 15.84 21.02
CA THR A 137 4.83 14.44 20.62
C THR A 137 4.94 14.28 19.10
N ASN A 138 4.18 15.05 18.33
CA ASN A 138 4.32 15.11 16.87
C ASN A 138 5.69 15.68 16.45
N ALA A 139 6.13 16.77 17.08
CA ALA A 139 7.46 17.33 16.83
C ALA A 139 8.59 16.34 17.20
N LEU A 140 8.44 15.61 18.32
CA LEU A 140 9.36 14.55 18.72
C LEU A 140 9.38 13.40 17.70
N GLY A 141 8.21 12.98 17.19
CA GLY A 141 8.10 12.01 16.11
C GLY A 141 8.92 12.42 14.88
N ALA A 142 8.72 13.65 14.40
CA ALA A 142 9.46 14.18 13.26
C ALA A 142 10.98 14.26 13.52
N LEU A 143 11.38 14.65 14.74
CA LEU A 143 12.79 14.64 15.16
C LEU A 143 13.39 13.24 15.10
N LEU A 144 12.74 12.25 15.74
CA LEU A 144 13.21 10.87 15.80
C LEU A 144 13.29 10.25 14.40
N GLY A 145 12.27 10.46 13.57
CA GLY A 145 12.26 10.00 12.17
C GLY A 145 13.42 10.56 11.37
N GLY A 146 13.65 11.87 11.49
CA GLY A 146 14.79 12.53 10.86
C GLY A 146 16.14 12.05 11.39
N ALA A 147 16.28 11.89 12.71
CA ALA A 147 17.51 11.46 13.37
C ALA A 147 17.89 10.03 12.99
N VAL A 148 16.91 9.13 12.92
CA VAL A 148 17.13 7.73 12.53
C VAL A 148 17.57 7.61 11.08
N VAL A 149 16.99 8.39 10.16
CA VAL A 149 17.26 8.25 8.71
C VAL A 149 18.46 9.06 8.23
N ALA A 150 18.82 10.16 8.90
CA ALA A 150 19.93 11.02 8.49
C ALA A 150 21.26 10.27 8.26
N PRO A 151 21.71 9.33 9.10
CA PRO A 151 22.93 8.56 8.87
C PRO A 151 22.89 7.66 7.64
N PHE A 152 21.70 7.21 7.23
CA PHE A 152 21.53 6.22 6.15
C PHE A 152 21.15 6.85 4.81
N THR A 153 21.05 8.18 4.72
CA THR A 153 20.53 8.88 3.54
C THR A 153 21.34 8.56 2.28
N ARG A 154 22.68 8.53 2.37
CA ARG A 154 23.57 8.13 1.26
C ARG A 154 23.33 6.68 0.83
N ALA A 155 23.22 5.77 1.79
CA ALA A 155 22.97 4.35 1.51
C ALA A 155 21.60 4.10 0.84
N LEU A 156 20.60 4.92 1.17
CA LEU A 156 19.25 4.83 0.64
C LEU A 156 19.11 5.48 -0.74
N ILE A 157 19.79 6.61 -0.98
CA ILE A 157 19.62 7.43 -2.20
C ILE A 157 20.79 7.24 -3.18
N ASP A 158 22.04 7.42 -2.72
CA ASP A 158 23.22 7.52 -3.59
C ASP A 158 23.83 6.16 -3.95
N ASP A 159 23.86 5.22 -2.99
CA ASP A 159 24.46 3.90 -3.18
C ASP A 159 23.72 3.07 -4.24
N GLY A 160 22.52 3.50 -4.64
CA GLY A 160 21.70 2.86 -5.66
C GLY A 160 21.29 1.43 -5.33
N ARG A 161 21.45 0.95 -4.08
CA ARG A 161 21.10 -0.43 -3.66
C ARG A 161 19.63 -0.73 -3.93
N LEU A 162 18.74 0.16 -3.50
CA LEU A 162 17.30 0.06 -3.74
C LEU A 162 16.97 0.10 -5.23
N THR A 163 17.65 0.96 -5.99
CA THR A 163 17.48 1.07 -7.45
C THR A 163 17.95 -0.21 -8.16
N ARG A 164 19.10 -0.77 -7.77
CA ARG A 164 19.60 -2.06 -8.28
C ARG A 164 18.64 -3.20 -7.95
N LEU A 165 18.15 -3.26 -6.72
CA LEU A 165 17.22 -4.29 -6.26
C LEU A 165 15.87 -4.18 -6.98
N ARG A 166 15.35 -2.97 -7.17
CA ARG A 166 14.21 -2.69 -8.04
C ARG A 166 14.45 -3.18 -9.46
N HIS A 167 15.58 -2.86 -10.07
CA HIS A 167 15.89 -3.30 -11.44
C HIS A 167 16.13 -4.80 -11.55
N ALA A 168 16.64 -5.45 -10.51
CA ALA A 168 16.86 -6.90 -10.46
C ALA A 168 15.55 -7.67 -10.31
N TRP A 169 14.60 -7.16 -9.52
CA TRP A 169 13.37 -7.88 -9.17
C TRP A 169 12.15 -7.47 -10.00
N PHE A 170 12.07 -6.22 -10.45
CA PHE A 170 10.88 -5.68 -11.11
C PHE A 170 11.13 -5.20 -12.53
N GLU A 171 10.07 -5.22 -13.33
CA GLU A 171 10.08 -4.65 -14.68
C GLU A 171 10.28 -3.12 -14.64
N PRO A 172 10.87 -2.50 -15.68
CA PRO A 172 11.15 -1.06 -15.68
C PRO A 172 9.90 -0.19 -15.42
N HIS A 173 8.73 -0.63 -15.90
CA HIS A 173 7.46 0.09 -15.83
C HIS A 173 6.61 -0.32 -14.63
N ALA A 174 7.18 -1.04 -13.66
CA ALA A 174 6.46 -1.57 -12.51
C ALA A 174 6.26 -0.57 -11.36
N SER A 175 6.58 0.72 -11.52
CA SER A 175 6.47 1.71 -10.42
C SER A 175 5.09 1.72 -9.78
N PHE A 176 4.04 1.80 -10.61
CA PHE A 176 2.66 1.82 -10.12
C PHE A 176 2.28 0.51 -9.44
N ALA A 177 2.67 -0.64 -10.01
CA ALA A 177 2.45 -1.93 -9.38
C ALA A 177 3.18 -2.06 -8.04
N ILE A 178 4.43 -1.60 -7.92
CA ILE A 178 5.17 -1.61 -6.65
C ILE A 178 4.42 -0.78 -5.60
N ILE A 179 3.91 0.40 -5.96
CA ILE A 179 3.10 1.23 -5.05
C ILE A 179 1.85 0.47 -4.62
N LEU A 180 1.10 -0.13 -5.55
CA LEU A 180 -0.07 -0.94 -5.20
C LEU A 180 0.28 -2.12 -4.29
N LEU A 181 1.40 -2.81 -4.53
CA LEU A 181 1.85 -3.90 -3.67
C LEU A 181 2.23 -3.43 -2.27
N LEU A 182 2.88 -2.27 -2.15
CA LEU A 182 3.21 -1.67 -0.85
C LEU A 182 1.95 -1.19 -0.10
N LEU A 183 0.92 -0.76 -0.83
CA LEU A 183 -0.36 -0.34 -0.24
C LEU A 183 -1.27 -1.52 0.11
N TRP A 184 -1.08 -2.70 -0.49
CA TRP A 184 -1.97 -3.84 -0.30
C TRP A 184 -2.09 -4.30 1.18
N PRO A 185 -1.01 -4.38 1.99
CA PRO A 185 -1.13 -4.66 3.42
C PRO A 185 -2.04 -3.66 4.16
N PHE A 186 -1.93 -2.37 3.84
CA PHE A 186 -2.74 -1.31 4.46
C PHE A 186 -4.21 -1.41 4.05
N ALA A 187 -4.50 -1.88 2.85
CA ALA A 187 -5.85 -2.18 2.38
C ALA A 187 -6.54 -3.27 3.23
N GLN A 188 -5.76 -4.08 3.97
CA GLN A 188 -6.28 -5.14 4.83
C GLN A 188 -6.54 -4.69 6.28
N VAL A 189 -6.21 -3.45 6.63
CA VAL A 189 -6.39 -2.94 8.01
C VAL A 189 -7.87 -2.79 8.34
N PHE A 190 -8.67 -2.27 7.41
CA PHE A 190 -10.11 -2.10 7.60
C PHE A 190 -10.80 -3.47 7.85
N PRO A 191 -11.83 -3.54 8.73
CA PRO A 191 -12.61 -4.74 8.95
C PRO A 191 -13.34 -5.12 7.67
N GLN A 192 -12.82 -6.15 7.01
CA GLN A 192 -13.49 -6.75 5.87
C GLN A 192 -14.38 -7.87 6.41
N GLU A 193 -15.55 -8.07 5.83
CA GLU A 193 -16.44 -9.15 6.25
C GLU A 193 -15.79 -10.54 6.11
N HIS A 194 -14.97 -10.69 5.09
CA HIS A 194 -14.21 -11.89 4.78
C HIS A 194 -12.73 -11.53 4.71
N LEU A 195 -11.85 -12.44 5.10
CA LEU A 195 -10.41 -12.21 5.01
C LEU A 195 -10.00 -11.83 3.58
N PHE A 196 -9.38 -10.65 3.44
CA PHE A 196 -8.97 -10.07 2.15
C PHE A 196 -10.11 -9.77 1.16
N GLY A 197 -11.36 -9.71 1.63
CA GLY A 197 -12.52 -9.29 0.86
C GLY A 197 -12.40 -7.81 0.48
N MET A 198 -12.04 -7.56 -0.78
CA MET A 198 -11.79 -6.22 -1.33
C MET A 198 -12.74 -5.92 -2.49
N GLY A 199 -12.93 -4.64 -2.79
CA GLY A 199 -13.71 -4.22 -3.95
C GLY A 199 -15.21 -4.04 -3.73
N GLY A 200 -15.69 -4.06 -2.48
CA GLY A 200 -17.10 -3.91 -2.10
C GLY A 200 -17.71 -2.49 -2.27
N ILE A 201 -17.38 -1.76 -3.33
CA ILE A 201 -17.81 -0.36 -3.53
C ILE A 201 -19.33 -0.23 -3.69
N VAL A 202 -19.93 -1.15 -4.44
CA VAL A 202 -21.36 -1.10 -4.77
C VAL A 202 -22.17 -2.08 -3.94
N ARG A 203 -21.55 -2.70 -2.93
CA ARG A 203 -22.15 -3.75 -2.13
C ARG A 203 -23.41 -3.27 -1.44
N GLU A 204 -23.33 -2.14 -0.73
CA GLU A 204 -24.48 -1.59 0.01
C GLU A 204 -25.71 -1.43 -0.88
N TRP A 205 -25.52 -1.00 -2.13
CA TRP A 205 -26.60 -0.95 -3.11
C TRP A 205 -27.02 -2.35 -3.57
N LEU A 206 -26.07 -3.21 -3.94
CA LEU A 206 -26.40 -4.55 -4.43
C LEU A 206 -26.91 -5.54 -3.37
N THR A 207 -26.89 -5.19 -2.08
CA THR A 207 -27.51 -5.96 -1.01
C THR A 207 -28.86 -5.39 -0.57
N ASP A 208 -29.21 -4.19 -1.03
CA ASP A 208 -30.50 -3.54 -0.76
C ASP A 208 -31.44 -3.72 -1.98
N PRO A 209 -32.49 -4.54 -1.87
CA PRO A 209 -33.47 -4.76 -2.94
C PRO A 209 -34.14 -3.48 -3.41
N GLU A 210 -34.27 -2.48 -2.53
CA GLU A 210 -34.92 -1.21 -2.84
C GLU A 210 -33.99 -0.21 -3.51
N SER A 211 -32.68 -0.48 -3.58
CA SER A 211 -31.74 0.46 -4.18
C SER A 211 -31.92 0.55 -5.70
N TRP A 212 -31.72 1.75 -6.25
CA TRP A 212 -31.85 1.96 -7.70
C TRP A 212 -30.92 1.05 -8.54
N PRO A 213 -29.65 0.74 -8.15
CA PRO A 213 -28.82 -0.15 -8.94
C PRO A 213 -29.35 -1.59 -8.93
N MET A 214 -29.85 -2.05 -7.78
CA MET A 214 -30.41 -3.39 -7.66
C MET A 214 -31.70 -3.51 -8.47
N GLN A 215 -32.60 -2.53 -8.41
CA GLN A 215 -33.81 -2.51 -9.24
C GLN A 215 -33.49 -2.60 -10.74
N VAL A 216 -32.51 -1.84 -11.22
CA VAL A 216 -32.05 -1.92 -12.62
C VAL A 216 -31.49 -3.30 -12.93
N LEU A 217 -30.70 -3.87 -12.02
CA LEU A 217 -30.10 -5.19 -12.20
C LEU A 217 -31.17 -6.29 -12.24
N GLN A 218 -32.22 -6.20 -11.41
CA GLN A 218 -33.37 -7.09 -11.42
C GLN A 218 -34.19 -6.99 -12.71
N MET A 219 -34.29 -5.80 -13.33
CA MET A 219 -34.92 -5.67 -14.64
C MET A 219 -34.18 -6.45 -15.73
N VAL A 220 -32.84 -6.48 -15.66
CA VAL A 220 -32.00 -7.21 -16.63
C VAL A 220 -31.87 -8.69 -16.27
N PHE A 221 -31.82 -9.01 -14.98
CA PHE A 221 -31.67 -10.35 -14.41
C PHE A 221 -32.76 -10.62 -13.34
N PRO A 222 -34.00 -10.92 -13.74
CA PRO A 222 -35.13 -11.08 -12.80
C PRO A 222 -34.96 -12.23 -11.80
N GLN A 223 -34.09 -13.18 -12.11
CA GLN A 223 -33.79 -14.35 -11.27
C GLN A 223 -32.70 -14.08 -10.22
N LEU A 224 -32.12 -12.88 -10.19
CA LEU A 224 -30.98 -12.58 -9.34
C LEU A 224 -31.33 -12.70 -7.86
N GLU A 225 -32.49 -12.18 -7.43
CA GLU A 225 -32.94 -12.24 -6.04
C GLU A 225 -33.16 -13.71 -5.62
N ALA A 226 -33.87 -14.49 -6.43
CA ALA A 226 -34.05 -15.92 -6.18
C ALA A 226 -32.72 -16.70 -6.15
N TRP A 227 -31.73 -16.29 -6.95
CA TRP A 227 -30.39 -16.88 -6.95
C TRP A 227 -29.60 -16.48 -5.69
N GLN A 228 -29.69 -15.22 -5.27
CA GLN A 228 -29.10 -14.71 -4.04
C GLN A 228 -29.72 -15.37 -2.80
N ASP A 229 -31.02 -15.62 -2.80
CA ASP A 229 -31.76 -16.33 -1.75
C ASP A 229 -31.45 -17.84 -1.74
N HIS A 230 -31.26 -18.45 -2.91
CA HIS A 230 -30.89 -19.86 -3.01
C HIS A 230 -29.44 -20.13 -2.59
N ILE A 231 -28.54 -19.19 -2.89
CA ILE A 231 -27.19 -19.15 -2.32
C ILE A 231 -27.23 -18.64 -0.87
N GLY A 232 -28.33 -17.97 -0.52
CA GLY A 232 -28.62 -17.29 0.72
C GLY A 232 -28.15 -18.09 1.90
N LEU A 233 -26.98 -17.67 2.40
CA LEU A 233 -26.34 -18.26 3.55
C LEU A 233 -27.27 -18.02 4.73
N ARG A 234 -28.10 -19.02 5.03
CA ARG A 234 -28.84 -18.98 6.28
C ARG A 234 -27.81 -18.85 7.41
N PRO A 235 -28.03 -18.02 8.44
CA PRO A 235 -27.08 -17.84 9.53
C PRO A 235 -26.63 -19.18 10.16
N GLU A 236 -27.50 -20.19 10.12
CA GLU A 236 -27.24 -21.56 10.56
C GLU A 236 -26.32 -22.39 9.65
N ASP A 237 -26.16 -22.02 8.37
CA ASP A 237 -25.39 -22.79 7.38
C ASP A 237 -23.90 -22.43 7.42
N MET A 238 -23.26 -22.71 8.55
CA MET A 238 -21.85 -22.39 8.84
C MET A 238 -20.89 -22.91 7.76
N GLN A 239 -21.15 -24.09 7.18
CA GLN A 239 -20.31 -24.69 6.14
C GLN A 239 -20.27 -23.84 4.86
N SER A 240 -21.42 -23.32 4.44
CA SER A 240 -21.53 -22.50 3.25
C SER A 240 -20.86 -21.13 3.47
N GLN A 241 -20.94 -20.57 4.69
CA GLN A 241 -20.22 -19.34 5.05
C GLN A 241 -18.71 -19.53 5.02
N GLN A 242 -18.21 -20.65 5.55
CA GLN A 242 -16.79 -21.00 5.50
C GLN A 242 -16.29 -21.20 4.07
N LEU A 243 -17.09 -21.83 3.20
CA LEU A 243 -16.77 -21.99 1.78
C LEU A 243 -16.68 -20.62 1.10
N LEU A 244 -17.62 -19.73 1.38
CA LEU A 244 -17.66 -18.39 0.82
C LEU A 244 -16.42 -17.58 1.17
N GLU A 245 -16.10 -17.54 2.46
CA GLU A 245 -14.91 -16.86 2.95
C GLU A 245 -13.65 -17.44 2.32
N SER A 246 -13.61 -18.76 2.15
CA SER A 246 -12.48 -19.44 1.52
C SER A 246 -12.31 -19.02 0.06
N LEU A 247 -13.41 -18.91 -0.70
CA LEU A 247 -13.40 -18.48 -2.11
C LEU A 247 -12.96 -17.02 -2.25
N VAL A 248 -13.47 -16.12 -1.39
CA VAL A 248 -13.08 -14.70 -1.37
C VAL A 248 -11.60 -14.56 -1.04
N THR A 249 -11.15 -15.20 0.04
CA THR A 249 -9.74 -15.16 0.49
C THR A 249 -8.81 -15.72 -0.59
N ALA A 250 -9.16 -16.88 -1.17
CA ALA A 250 -8.36 -17.50 -2.21
C ALA A 250 -8.28 -16.66 -3.49
N SER A 251 -9.41 -16.10 -3.94
CA SER A 251 -9.46 -15.24 -5.13
C SER A 251 -8.64 -13.97 -4.93
N SER A 252 -8.71 -13.37 -3.73
CA SER A 252 -7.94 -12.21 -3.35
C SER A 252 -6.43 -12.49 -3.32
N TRP A 253 -6.02 -13.56 -2.64
CA TRP A 253 -4.60 -13.89 -2.51
C TRP A 253 -3.98 -14.35 -3.84
N ILE A 254 -4.67 -15.20 -4.60
CA ILE A 254 -4.22 -15.63 -5.93
C ILE A 254 -4.17 -14.44 -6.87
N GLY A 255 -5.23 -13.62 -6.93
CA GLY A 255 -5.30 -12.44 -7.78
C GLY A 255 -4.16 -11.45 -7.49
N THR A 256 -3.95 -11.13 -6.21
CA THR A 256 -2.87 -10.25 -5.75
C THR A 256 -1.50 -10.82 -6.06
N GLY A 257 -1.27 -12.10 -5.75
CA GLY A 257 0.03 -12.75 -5.95
C GLY A 257 0.39 -12.90 -7.43
N LEU A 258 -0.58 -13.21 -8.29
CA LEU A 258 -0.36 -13.27 -9.73
C LEU A 258 -0.14 -11.88 -10.32
N PHE A 259 -0.91 -10.88 -9.91
CA PHE A 259 -0.69 -9.46 -10.25
C PHE A 259 0.74 -9.02 -9.91
N ALA A 260 1.19 -9.31 -8.68
CA ALA A 260 2.55 -9.02 -8.23
C ALA A 260 3.59 -9.70 -9.13
N SER A 261 3.38 -10.99 -9.46
CA SER A 261 4.28 -11.77 -10.30
C SER A 261 4.41 -11.22 -11.73
N VAL A 262 3.37 -10.56 -12.25
CA VAL A 262 3.38 -9.93 -13.59
C VAL A 262 4.28 -8.69 -13.61
N ALA A 263 4.37 -7.97 -12.49
CA ALA A 263 5.28 -6.84 -12.31
C ALA A 263 6.74 -7.26 -12.08
N MET A 264 6.98 -8.52 -11.69
CA MET A 264 8.31 -9.07 -11.40
C MET A 264 9.03 -9.63 -12.64
N ARG A 265 10.36 -9.65 -12.55
CA ARG A 265 11.23 -10.35 -13.51
C ARG A 265 11.32 -11.82 -13.18
N ARG A 266 11.66 -12.66 -14.16
CA ARG A 266 11.85 -14.12 -13.96
C ARG A 266 12.94 -14.45 -12.93
N SER A 267 13.95 -13.61 -12.78
CA SER A 267 15.04 -13.75 -11.81
C SER A 267 14.69 -13.32 -10.38
N ALA A 268 13.52 -12.71 -10.18
CA ALA A 268 13.12 -12.24 -8.87
C ALA A 268 12.83 -13.43 -7.94
N PRO A 269 13.14 -13.34 -6.64
CA PRO A 269 12.76 -14.34 -5.66
C PRO A 269 11.26 -14.23 -5.34
N MET A 270 10.40 -14.55 -6.32
CA MET A 270 8.95 -14.28 -6.29
C MET A 270 8.29 -14.81 -5.02
N LEU A 271 8.52 -16.08 -4.68
CA LEU A 271 7.94 -16.70 -3.48
C LEU A 271 8.33 -15.98 -2.19
N ARG A 272 9.58 -15.50 -2.06
CA ARG A 272 10.02 -14.76 -0.88
C ARG A 272 9.37 -13.40 -0.80
N ILE A 273 9.23 -12.71 -1.92
CA ILE A 273 8.57 -11.40 -1.97
C ILE A 273 7.08 -11.56 -1.63
N LEU A 274 6.41 -12.58 -2.18
CA LEU A 274 5.00 -12.86 -1.89
C LEU A 274 4.78 -13.32 -0.44
N ALA A 275 5.64 -14.19 0.09
CA ALA A 275 5.60 -14.56 1.51
C ALA A 275 5.81 -13.35 2.42
N GLY A 276 6.76 -12.46 2.07
CA GLY A 276 6.97 -11.19 2.78
C GLY A 276 5.75 -10.27 2.71
N LEU A 277 5.09 -10.17 1.55
CA LEU A 277 3.88 -9.38 1.36
C LEU A 277 2.72 -9.93 2.21
N LEU A 278 2.52 -11.24 2.21
CA LEU A 278 1.50 -11.90 3.01
C LEU A 278 1.77 -11.71 4.50
N ALA A 279 3.01 -11.96 4.94
CA ALA A 279 3.41 -11.78 6.33
C ALA A 279 3.21 -10.32 6.77
N ALA A 280 3.57 -9.34 5.94
CA ALA A 280 3.35 -7.94 6.23
C ALA A 280 1.85 -7.61 6.39
N ALA A 281 0.99 -8.15 5.53
CA ALA A 281 -0.46 -7.94 5.65
C ALA A 281 -1.05 -8.58 6.92
N LEU A 282 -0.67 -9.83 7.22
CA LEU A 282 -1.15 -10.53 8.41
C LEU A 282 -0.66 -9.85 9.71
N LEU A 283 0.62 -9.46 9.76
CA LEU A 283 1.20 -8.75 10.91
C LEU A 283 0.58 -7.37 11.09
N LEU A 284 0.40 -6.62 10.00
CA LEU A 284 -0.22 -5.30 10.06
C LEU A 284 -1.68 -5.40 10.51
N LYS A 285 -2.45 -6.37 9.99
CA LYS A 285 -3.84 -6.60 10.38
C LYS A 285 -3.96 -7.05 11.84
N ALA A 286 -3.09 -7.96 12.30
CA ALA A 286 -3.05 -8.40 13.70
C ALA A 286 -2.67 -7.25 14.65
N THR A 287 -1.65 -6.46 14.29
CA THR A 287 -1.22 -5.29 15.08
C THR A 287 -2.33 -4.24 15.12
N ALA A 288 -3.01 -3.99 14.00
CA ALA A 288 -4.14 -3.07 13.97
C ALA A 288 -5.30 -3.56 14.84
N ALA A 289 -5.63 -4.85 14.79
CA ALA A 289 -6.67 -5.45 15.63
C ALA A 289 -6.33 -5.33 17.13
N GLU A 290 -5.10 -5.66 17.54
CA GLU A 290 -4.64 -5.54 18.93
C GLU A 290 -4.67 -4.09 19.43
N LEU A 291 -4.19 -3.15 18.61
CA LEU A 291 -4.17 -1.73 18.97
C LEU A 291 -5.57 -1.13 19.07
N GLN A 292 -6.50 -1.61 18.24
CA GLN A 292 -7.89 -1.14 18.20
C GLN A 292 -8.74 -1.78 19.31
N PHE A 293 -8.53 -3.08 19.59
CA PHE A 293 -9.29 -3.87 20.56
C PHE A 293 -8.35 -4.68 21.49
N PRO A 294 -7.68 -4.03 22.46
CA PRO A 294 -6.67 -4.70 23.30
C PRO A 294 -7.21 -5.80 24.22
N THR A 295 -8.53 -5.90 24.37
CA THR A 295 -9.19 -6.91 25.21
C THR A 295 -9.62 -8.14 24.41
N GLU A 296 -9.51 -8.09 23.08
CA GLU A 296 -9.84 -9.19 22.19
C GLU A 296 -8.57 -9.85 21.65
N SER A 297 -8.68 -11.05 21.09
CA SER A 297 -7.52 -11.70 20.45
C SER A 297 -7.15 -10.99 19.15
N ALA A 298 -5.86 -10.67 18.96
CA ALA A 298 -5.30 -10.10 17.74
C ALA A 298 -5.63 -10.89 16.45
N PHE A 299 -6.10 -12.13 16.57
CA PHE A 299 -6.45 -13.02 15.45
C PHE A 299 -7.94 -13.37 15.37
N VAL A 300 -8.83 -12.62 16.04
CA VAL A 300 -10.30 -12.83 15.96
C VAL A 300 -10.80 -12.81 14.51
N TRP A 301 -10.21 -11.98 13.66
CA TRP A 301 -10.53 -11.88 12.23
C TRP A 301 -10.06 -13.08 11.38
N LEU A 302 -9.21 -13.96 11.93
CA LEU A 302 -8.64 -15.10 11.21
C LEU A 302 -9.52 -16.33 11.43
N SER A 303 -10.59 -16.46 10.65
CA SER A 303 -11.53 -17.58 10.75
C SER A 303 -10.92 -18.93 10.30
N GLU A 304 -11.66 -20.03 10.51
CA GLU A 304 -11.29 -21.34 9.96
C GLU A 304 -11.22 -21.36 8.43
N GLY A 305 -12.22 -20.77 7.75
CA GLY A 305 -12.24 -20.64 6.30
C GLY A 305 -11.07 -19.82 5.78
N GLY A 306 -10.78 -18.69 6.44
CA GLY A 306 -9.61 -17.85 6.14
C GLY A 306 -8.28 -18.61 6.28
N ARG A 307 -8.09 -19.36 7.38
CA ARG A 307 -6.88 -20.20 7.59
C ARG A 307 -6.71 -21.25 6.49
N PHE A 308 -7.77 -21.99 6.19
CA PHE A 308 -7.77 -23.02 5.17
C PHE A 308 -7.45 -22.44 3.79
N ALA A 309 -8.09 -21.32 3.44
CA ALA A 309 -7.87 -20.64 2.18
C ALA A 309 -6.47 -20.05 2.06
N LEU A 310 -5.92 -19.43 3.11
CA LEU A 310 -4.54 -18.92 3.09
C LEU A 310 -3.53 -20.00 2.74
N LEU A 311 -3.65 -21.18 3.35
CA LEU A 311 -2.76 -22.31 3.10
C LEU A 311 -2.95 -22.84 1.67
N THR A 312 -4.17 -23.21 1.31
CA THR A 312 -4.48 -23.84 0.01
C THR A 312 -4.20 -22.90 -1.16
N SER A 313 -4.62 -21.63 -1.08
CA SER A 313 -4.37 -20.64 -2.13
C SER A 313 -2.91 -20.25 -2.24
N SER A 314 -2.12 -20.28 -1.16
CA SER A 314 -0.65 -20.10 -1.24
C SER A 314 0.03 -21.25 -1.99
N LEU A 315 -0.40 -22.50 -1.75
CA LEU A 315 0.09 -23.67 -2.49
C LEU A 315 -0.29 -23.58 -3.97
N VAL A 316 -1.55 -23.27 -4.26
CA VAL A 316 -2.03 -23.06 -5.63
C VAL A 316 -1.27 -21.92 -6.31
N LEU A 317 -1.10 -20.78 -5.64
CA LEU A 317 -0.34 -19.66 -6.17
C LEU A 317 1.10 -20.07 -6.52
N ALA A 318 1.78 -20.81 -5.65
CA ALA A 318 3.13 -21.31 -5.94
C ALA A 318 3.18 -22.17 -7.20
N LEU A 319 2.16 -23.00 -7.45
CA LEU A 319 2.03 -23.78 -8.69
C LEU A 319 1.73 -22.88 -9.91
N LEU A 320 0.85 -21.87 -9.76
CA LEU A 320 0.50 -20.95 -10.84
C LEU A 320 1.67 -20.04 -11.25
N LEU A 321 2.68 -19.85 -10.39
CA LEU A 321 3.88 -19.09 -10.74
C LEU A 321 4.74 -19.76 -11.84
N TYR A 322 4.63 -21.07 -12.03
CA TYR A 322 5.30 -21.80 -13.12
C TYR A 322 4.71 -21.48 -14.50
N LEU A 323 3.50 -20.91 -14.54
CA LEU A 323 2.82 -20.59 -15.80
C LEU A 323 3.50 -19.43 -16.55
N PRO A 324 3.33 -19.38 -17.88
CA PRO A 324 3.82 -18.25 -18.66
C PRO A 324 3.17 -16.93 -18.20
N ARG A 325 3.92 -15.83 -18.31
CA ARG A 325 3.52 -14.51 -17.79
C ARG A 325 2.15 -14.03 -18.27
N TRP A 326 1.78 -14.34 -19.52
CA TRP A 326 0.49 -13.94 -20.07
C TRP A 326 -0.66 -14.67 -19.38
N LEU A 327 -0.50 -15.97 -19.10
CA LEU A 327 -1.52 -16.77 -18.43
C LEU A 327 -1.66 -16.33 -16.98
N ARG A 328 -0.55 -16.02 -16.30
CA ARG A 328 -0.58 -15.41 -14.96
C ARG A 328 -1.36 -14.10 -14.94
N ALA A 329 -1.21 -13.26 -15.96
CA ALA A 329 -1.95 -12.00 -16.05
C ALA A 329 -3.45 -12.22 -16.31
N VAL A 330 -3.82 -13.17 -17.18
CA VAL A 330 -5.23 -13.54 -17.40
C VAL A 330 -5.86 -14.11 -16.13
N LEU A 331 -5.16 -15.02 -15.45
CA LEU A 331 -5.62 -15.63 -14.20
C LEU A 331 -5.69 -14.60 -13.06
N ALA A 332 -4.76 -13.63 -13.00
CA ALA A 332 -4.85 -12.52 -12.06
C ALA A 332 -6.13 -11.71 -12.29
N MET A 333 -6.40 -11.32 -13.54
CA MET A 333 -7.62 -10.59 -13.88
C MET A 333 -8.89 -11.38 -13.56
N ALA A 334 -8.94 -12.67 -13.92
CA ALA A 334 -10.06 -13.54 -13.60
C ALA A 334 -10.29 -13.64 -12.09
N ALA A 335 -9.24 -13.87 -11.31
CA ALA A 335 -9.34 -13.96 -9.85
C ALA A 335 -9.78 -12.63 -9.21
N LEU A 336 -9.31 -11.48 -9.73
CA LEU A 336 -9.75 -10.16 -9.26
C LEU A 336 -11.21 -9.85 -9.64
N ILE A 337 -11.66 -10.26 -10.84
CA ILE A 337 -13.08 -10.16 -11.24
C ILE A 337 -13.94 -11.01 -10.32
N VAL A 338 -13.55 -12.26 -10.09
CA VAL A 338 -14.25 -13.17 -9.18
C VAL A 338 -14.29 -12.58 -7.77
N LEU A 339 -13.18 -12.05 -7.26
CA LEU A 339 -13.14 -11.37 -5.97
C LEU A 339 -14.16 -10.23 -5.87
N VAL A 340 -14.19 -9.34 -6.87
CA VAL A 340 -15.12 -8.19 -6.89
C VAL A 340 -16.57 -8.68 -7.00
N ALA A 341 -16.85 -9.66 -7.86
CA ALA A 341 -18.19 -10.22 -8.00
C ALA A 341 -18.65 -10.86 -6.68
N LEU A 342 -17.83 -11.71 -6.07
CA LEU A 342 -18.13 -12.35 -4.80
C LEU A 342 -18.36 -11.31 -3.70
N THR A 343 -17.50 -10.30 -3.58
CA THR A 343 -17.59 -9.30 -2.50
C THR A 343 -18.81 -8.37 -2.62
N ASN A 344 -19.37 -8.18 -3.82
CA ASN A 344 -20.51 -7.28 -4.01
C ASN A 344 -21.86 -7.99 -4.20
N VAL A 345 -21.88 -9.20 -4.74
CA VAL A 345 -23.14 -9.91 -5.07
C VAL A 345 -23.58 -10.83 -3.94
N LEU A 346 -22.64 -11.34 -3.15
CA LEU A 346 -22.98 -12.30 -2.10
C LEU A 346 -23.58 -11.62 -0.87
N PRO A 347 -24.56 -12.29 -0.22
CA PRO A 347 -25.17 -11.79 1.01
C PRO A 347 -24.10 -11.40 2.04
N SER A 348 -24.34 -10.30 2.75
CA SER A 348 -23.49 -9.89 3.87
C SER A 348 -23.55 -10.91 5.00
N ASN A 349 -22.42 -11.09 5.68
CA ASN A 349 -22.40 -11.88 6.91
C ASN A 349 -23.37 -11.25 7.94
N PRO A 350 -24.33 -12.00 8.52
CA PRO A 350 -25.28 -11.49 9.51
C PRO A 350 -24.65 -10.82 10.74
N TYR A 351 -23.39 -11.11 11.03
CA TYR A 351 -22.62 -10.57 12.15
C TYR A 351 -21.59 -9.52 11.75
N ALA A 352 -21.45 -9.19 10.45
CA ALA A 352 -20.45 -8.22 9.99
C ALA A 352 -20.67 -6.83 10.61
N TRP A 353 -21.92 -6.45 10.87
CA TRP A 353 -22.27 -5.19 11.52
C TRP A 353 -21.68 -5.04 12.93
N ILE A 354 -21.46 -6.13 13.67
CA ILE A 354 -20.86 -6.10 15.02
C ILE A 354 -19.39 -5.66 14.92
N SER A 355 -18.66 -6.25 13.98
CA SER A 355 -17.27 -5.87 13.69
C SER A 355 -17.21 -4.40 13.24
N GLU A 356 -18.08 -3.99 12.32
CA GLU A 356 -18.12 -2.60 11.86
C GLU A 356 -18.44 -1.60 12.97
N GLN A 357 -19.38 -1.90 13.85
CA GLN A 357 -19.70 -1.03 14.99
C GLN A 357 -18.53 -0.89 15.95
N GLY A 358 -17.86 -1.98 16.30
CA GLY A 358 -16.65 -1.95 17.13
C GLY A 358 -15.58 -1.06 16.50
N TRP A 359 -15.38 -1.16 15.18
CA TRP A 359 -14.39 -0.36 14.47
C TRP A 359 -14.73 1.12 14.38
N ARG A 360 -16.02 1.47 14.24
CA ARG A 360 -16.48 2.87 14.33
C ARG A 360 -16.24 3.49 15.70
N MET A 361 -16.15 2.68 16.76
CA MET A 361 -15.91 3.16 18.13
C MET A 361 -14.46 3.05 18.59
N GLY A 362 -13.59 2.39 17.82
CA GLY A 362 -12.21 2.17 18.26
C GLY A 362 -11.26 3.33 17.94
N ARG A 363 -10.01 3.17 18.39
CA ARG A 363 -9.02 4.24 18.54
C ARG A 363 -8.57 4.92 17.24
N PHE A 364 -8.58 4.22 16.10
CA PHE A 364 -8.15 4.74 14.79
C PHE A 364 -9.28 5.15 13.83
N ILE A 365 -10.40 5.64 14.35
CA ILE A 365 -11.61 5.96 13.55
C ILE A 365 -11.34 6.76 12.26
N HIS A 366 -10.38 7.69 12.27
CA HIS A 366 -10.06 8.57 11.14
C HIS A 366 -9.33 7.85 10.00
N PHE A 367 -8.59 6.79 10.30
CA PHE A 367 -7.89 6.00 9.29
C PHE A 367 -8.79 4.92 8.67
N ASN A 368 -9.90 4.57 9.34
CA ASN A 368 -10.83 3.55 8.87
C ASN A 368 -11.35 3.88 7.46
N SER A 369 -11.80 5.12 7.24
CA SER A 369 -12.33 5.53 5.93
C SER A 369 -11.27 5.46 4.84
N LEU A 370 -10.03 5.87 5.10
CA LEU A 370 -8.96 5.80 4.11
C LEU A 370 -8.58 4.34 3.79
N ALA A 371 -8.44 3.49 4.81
CA ALA A 371 -8.15 2.07 4.64
C ALA A 371 -9.30 1.35 3.90
N GLN A 372 -10.55 1.73 4.18
CA GLN A 372 -11.75 1.27 3.48
C GLN A 372 -11.70 1.65 2.00
N TRP A 373 -11.52 2.95 1.68
CA TRP A 373 -11.37 3.42 0.29
C TRP A 373 -10.23 2.72 -0.45
N LEU A 374 -9.13 2.47 0.24
CA LEU A 374 -8.01 1.73 -0.31
C LEU A 374 -8.40 0.28 -0.63
N GLY A 375 -9.00 -0.45 0.32
CA GLY A 375 -9.49 -1.83 0.10
C GLY A 375 -10.59 -1.93 -0.96
N TRP A 376 -11.39 -0.89 -1.11
CA TRP A 376 -12.39 -0.76 -2.17
C TRP A 376 -11.75 -0.57 -3.53
N LEU A 377 -10.84 0.39 -3.69
CA LEU A 377 -10.29 0.75 -5.01
C LEU A 377 -9.17 -0.19 -5.48
N TRP A 378 -8.46 -0.84 -4.56
CA TRP A 378 -7.27 -1.64 -4.87
C TRP A 378 -7.47 -2.68 -6.00
N PRO A 379 -8.48 -3.56 -5.97
CA PRO A 379 -8.64 -4.59 -7.01
C PRO A 379 -8.90 -3.97 -8.39
N PHE A 380 -9.62 -2.85 -8.45
CA PHE A 380 -9.86 -2.11 -9.69
C PHE A 380 -8.58 -1.49 -10.25
N LEU A 381 -7.77 -0.86 -9.40
CA LEU A 381 -6.48 -0.28 -9.80
C LEU A 381 -5.51 -1.36 -10.30
N ALA A 382 -5.47 -2.52 -9.62
CA ALA A 382 -4.68 -3.67 -10.04
C ALA A 382 -5.14 -4.22 -11.40
N PHE A 383 -6.46 -4.35 -11.59
CA PHE A 383 -7.06 -4.79 -12.84
C PHE A 383 -6.74 -3.84 -14.01
N CYS A 384 -6.97 -2.54 -13.83
CA CYS A 384 -6.65 -1.50 -14.83
C CYS A 384 -5.16 -1.52 -15.19
N TYR A 385 -4.27 -1.72 -14.21
CA TYR A 385 -2.84 -1.86 -14.48
C TYR A 385 -2.53 -3.06 -15.38
N VAL A 386 -3.13 -4.23 -15.12
CA VAL A 386 -2.89 -5.43 -15.95
C VAL A 386 -3.37 -5.22 -17.39
N ILE A 387 -4.55 -4.60 -17.57
CA ILE A 387 -5.05 -4.23 -18.91
C ILE A 387 -4.09 -3.29 -19.62
N TRP A 388 -3.70 -2.20 -18.96
CA TRP A 388 -2.75 -1.24 -19.51
C TRP A 388 -1.44 -1.92 -19.92
N ARG A 389 -0.96 -2.91 -19.14
CA ARG A 389 0.23 -3.69 -19.50
C ARG A 389 0.04 -4.54 -20.75
N PHE A 390 -1.11 -5.18 -20.92
CA PHE A 390 -1.40 -5.93 -22.15
C PHE A 390 -1.41 -5.02 -23.38
N GLU A 391 -2.06 -3.87 -23.28
CA GLU A 391 -2.11 -2.88 -24.36
C GLU A 391 -0.70 -2.41 -24.75
N GLN A 392 0.15 -2.08 -23.77
CA GLN A 392 1.53 -1.66 -24.02
C GLN A 392 2.36 -2.74 -24.73
N VAL A 393 2.15 -4.02 -24.40
CA VAL A 393 2.83 -5.13 -25.08
C VAL A 393 2.33 -5.26 -26.52
N SER A 394 1.02 -5.15 -26.74
CA SER A 394 0.41 -5.18 -28.07
C SER A 394 0.93 -4.03 -28.95
N LEU A 395 0.95 -2.80 -28.45
CA LEU A 395 1.46 -1.63 -29.17
C LEU A 395 2.94 -1.80 -29.56
N ARG A 396 3.78 -2.31 -28.64
CA ARG A 396 5.19 -2.58 -28.93
C ARG A 396 5.38 -3.63 -30.03
N ARG A 397 4.58 -4.70 -30.02
CA ARG A 397 4.61 -5.72 -31.08
C ARG A 397 4.26 -5.14 -32.45
N HIS A 398 3.22 -4.31 -32.52
CA HIS A 398 2.83 -3.63 -33.76
C HIS A 398 3.91 -2.65 -34.25
N ALA A 399 4.50 -1.87 -33.34
CA ALA A 399 5.59 -0.95 -33.67
C ALA A 399 6.82 -1.69 -34.23
N MET A 400 7.21 -2.82 -33.63
CA MET A 400 8.32 -3.65 -34.13
C MET A 400 8.03 -4.23 -35.52
N LYS A 401 6.82 -4.77 -35.74
CA LYS A 401 6.41 -5.26 -37.08
C LYS A 401 6.47 -4.15 -38.13
N LYS A 402 5.97 -2.96 -37.81
CA LYS A 402 6.00 -1.79 -38.72
C LYS A 402 7.44 -1.32 -39.00
N ALA A 403 8.32 -1.37 -38.00
CA ALA A 403 9.74 -1.03 -38.17
C ALA A 403 10.47 -2.06 -39.05
N ALA A 404 10.18 -3.36 -38.90
CA ALA A 404 10.71 -4.42 -39.75
C ALA A 404 10.28 -4.24 -41.22
N ALA A 405 8.98 -4.04 -41.47
CA ALA A 405 8.46 -3.79 -42.81
C ALA A 405 9.08 -2.54 -43.47
N ARG A 406 9.31 -1.46 -42.69
CA ARG A 406 10.00 -0.26 -43.20
C ARG A 406 11.46 -0.51 -43.56
N ARG A 407 12.17 -1.35 -42.79
CA ARG A 407 13.57 -1.72 -43.09
C ARG A 407 13.65 -2.58 -44.35
N GLU A 408 12.74 -3.52 -44.52
CA GLU A 408 12.64 -4.34 -45.74
C GLU A 408 12.36 -3.48 -46.97
N ALA A 409 11.39 -2.56 -46.88
CA ALA A 409 11.07 -1.63 -47.98
C ALA A 409 12.23 -0.68 -48.32
N ALA A 410 13.00 -0.23 -47.32
CA ALA A 410 14.17 0.61 -47.54
C ALA A 410 15.35 -0.17 -48.17
N ALA A 411 15.53 -1.44 -47.78
CA ALA A 411 16.55 -2.31 -48.37
C ALA A 411 16.24 -2.64 -49.84
N ALA A 412 14.97 -2.89 -50.17
CA ALA A 412 14.54 -3.10 -51.55
C ALA A 412 14.83 -1.88 -52.45
N LYS A 413 14.60 -0.66 -51.95
CA LYS A 413 14.90 0.60 -52.67
C LYS A 413 16.39 0.90 -52.86
N LEU A 414 17.29 0.24 -52.14
CA LEU A 414 18.74 0.38 -52.30
C LEU A 414 19.33 -0.63 -53.30
N GLN A 415 18.52 -1.61 -53.73
CA GLN A 415 18.89 -2.64 -54.70
C GLN A 415 18.37 -2.32 -56.12
N GLU A 416 17.44 -1.38 -56.24
CA GLU A 416 17.05 -0.69 -57.48
C GLU A 416 17.95 0.53 -57.70
#